data_AF-A0A1Y2T1L0-F1
#
_entry.id   AF-A0A1Y2T1L0-F1
#
_cell.length_a   1.000
_cell.length_b   1.000
_cell.length_c   1.000
_cell.angle_alpha   90.00
_cell.angle_beta   90.00
_cell.angle_gamma   90.00
#
_symmetry.space_group_name_H-M   'P 1'
#
loop_
_entity.id
_entity.type
_entity.pdbx_description
1 polymer ?
#
loop_
_entity_poly.entity_id
_entity_poly.type
_entity_poly.pdbx_seq_one_letter_code
_entity_poly.pdbx_strand_id
1 'polypeptide(L)'
;MDYVAIGAGFARGPFRKLHEAGIPGFCIISSVKAARIVARTPGVAGVVVESGQAGGHLGPEDPEISTWELFPPVRAALREAGFAGPIIAAGGLLTRQDVLRALAMGADGVQMGIRFAMTEESAASAEMKARWLAATGSQVTDWSPTGYKSRAIVPTSPSRPCPAPGKTAAPTAAPTA
;
A
#
# COMPACT_ATOMS: atom_id res chain seq x y z
N MET A 1 20.89 -2.71 5.71
CA MET A 1 19.43 -2.53 5.57
C MET A 1 18.93 -2.03 6.90
N ASP A 2 18.35 -0.84 6.94
CA ASP A 2 17.95 -0.20 8.20
C ASP A 2 16.61 -0.72 8.73
N TYR A 3 15.75 -1.20 7.83
CA TYR A 3 14.50 -1.88 8.17
C TYR A 3 14.00 -2.68 6.96
N VAL A 4 12.99 -3.52 7.19
CA VAL A 4 12.27 -4.27 6.15
C VAL A 4 10.78 -4.08 6.35
N ALA A 5 10.06 -3.59 5.35
CA ALA A 5 8.60 -3.55 5.35
C ALA A 5 8.02 -4.81 4.68
N ILE A 6 7.10 -5.48 5.38
CA ILE A 6 6.40 -6.67 4.91
C ILE A 6 4.95 -6.29 4.61
N GLY A 7 4.56 -6.41 3.33
CA GLY A 7 3.22 -6.08 2.86
C GLY A 7 2.16 -7.09 3.29
N ALA A 8 2.12 -8.24 2.62
CA ALA A 8 1.08 -9.23 2.85
C ALA A 8 1.34 -10.09 4.11
N GLY A 9 0.77 -9.66 5.23
CA GLY A 9 0.56 -10.50 6.41
C GLY A 9 1.51 -10.28 7.59
N PHE A 10 1.19 -10.93 8.70
CA PHE A 10 1.87 -10.84 10.00
C PHE A 10 2.48 -12.19 10.39
N ALA A 11 3.01 -12.92 9.39
CA ALA A 11 3.61 -14.23 9.60
C ALA A 11 4.77 -14.12 10.60
N ARG A 12 4.72 -14.92 11.67
CA ARG A 12 5.73 -14.88 12.74
C ARG A 12 7.14 -15.25 12.25
N GLY A 13 7.23 -16.12 11.23
CA GLY A 13 8.51 -16.61 10.71
C GLY A 13 9.43 -15.50 10.19
N PRO A 14 8.99 -14.67 9.24
CA PRO A 14 9.75 -13.51 8.77
C PRO A 14 10.18 -12.54 9.88
N PHE A 15 9.26 -12.11 10.75
CA PHE A 15 9.59 -11.17 11.82
C PHE A 15 10.57 -11.76 12.85
N ARG A 16 10.49 -13.06 13.15
CA ARG A 16 11.47 -13.74 13.99
C ARG A 16 12.87 -13.70 13.35
N LYS A 17 12.99 -14.05 12.07
CA LYS A 17 14.27 -14.00 11.36
C LYS A 17 14.87 -12.60 11.31
N LEU A 18 14.02 -11.59 11.08
CA LEU A 18 14.45 -10.18 11.10
C LEU A 18 14.96 -9.79 12.48
N HIS A 19 14.23 -10.15 13.54
CA HIS A 19 14.65 -9.91 14.91
C HIS A 19 15.96 -10.60 15.27
N GLU A 20 16.12 -11.88 14.92
CA GLU A 20 17.38 -12.65 15.10
C GLU A 20 18.57 -12.01 14.37
N ALA A 21 18.31 -11.37 13.22
CA ALA A 21 19.31 -10.64 12.44
C ALA A 21 19.53 -9.18 12.92
N GLY A 22 18.80 -8.71 13.93
CA GLY A 22 18.87 -7.33 14.41
C GLY A 22 18.29 -6.30 13.43
N ILE A 23 17.43 -6.72 12.49
CA ILE A 23 16.82 -5.85 11.47
C ILE A 23 15.38 -5.51 11.88
N PRO A 24 15.02 -4.22 12.00
CA PRO A 24 13.64 -3.80 12.29
C PRO A 24 12.65 -4.23 11.20
N GLY A 25 11.63 -5.01 11.56
CA GLY A 25 10.55 -5.40 10.67
C GLY A 25 9.32 -4.50 10.82
N PHE A 26 8.84 -3.92 9.73
CA PHE A 26 7.59 -3.18 9.67
C PHE A 26 6.47 -4.03 9.07
N CYS A 27 5.30 -4.05 9.68
CA CYS A 27 4.12 -4.76 9.17
C CYS A 27 3.12 -3.79 8.56
N ILE A 28 2.69 -4.02 7.32
CA ILE A 28 1.55 -3.31 6.75
C ILE A 28 0.25 -3.91 7.31
N ILE A 29 -0.63 -3.06 7.82
CA ILE A 29 -1.93 -3.43 8.41
C ILE A 29 -3.03 -2.50 7.92
N SER A 30 -4.25 -3.01 7.90
CA SER A 30 -5.43 -2.32 7.33
C SER A 30 -6.66 -2.35 8.23
N SER A 31 -6.52 -2.80 9.49
CA SER A 31 -7.66 -2.94 10.40
C SER A 31 -7.27 -2.92 11.88
N VAL A 32 -8.24 -2.61 12.74
CA VAL A 32 -8.13 -2.70 14.21
C VAL A 32 -7.81 -4.14 14.65
N LYS A 33 -8.38 -5.14 13.95
CA LYS A 33 -8.09 -6.55 14.23
C LYS A 33 -6.62 -6.86 13.99
N ALA A 34 -6.07 -6.44 12.85
CA ALA A 34 -4.66 -6.61 12.52
C ALA A 34 -3.74 -5.86 13.52
N ALA A 35 -4.12 -4.65 13.93
CA ALA A 35 -3.39 -3.88 14.94
C ALA A 35 -3.22 -4.66 16.26
N ARG A 36 -4.30 -5.26 16.77
CA ARG A 36 -4.28 -6.07 18.00
C ARG A 36 -3.42 -7.32 17.87
N ILE A 37 -3.36 -7.91 16.68
CA ILE A 37 -2.52 -9.09 16.40
C ILE A 37 -1.05 -8.68 16.35
N VAL A 38 -0.73 -7.62 15.60
CA VAL A 38 0.64 -7.12 15.43
C VAL A 38 1.25 -6.67 16.75
N ALA A 39 0.48 -5.97 17.59
CA ALA A 39 0.95 -5.56 18.92
C ALA A 39 1.42 -6.73 19.81
N ARG A 40 0.95 -7.95 19.54
CA ARG A 40 1.32 -9.18 20.26
C ARG A 40 2.28 -10.07 19.47
N THR A 41 2.75 -9.62 18.30
CA THR A 41 3.61 -10.40 17.41
C THR A 41 5.07 -10.03 17.67
N PRO A 42 5.88 -10.93 18.25
CA PRO A 42 7.29 -10.65 18.52
C PRO A 42 8.06 -10.33 17.23
N GLY A 43 8.98 -9.36 17.31
CA GLY A 43 9.83 -8.97 16.20
C GLY A 43 9.24 -7.93 15.25
N VAL A 44 7.96 -7.53 15.41
CA VAL A 44 7.44 -6.35 14.71
C VAL A 44 7.93 -5.09 15.41
N ALA A 45 8.76 -4.31 14.72
CA ALA A 45 9.36 -3.09 15.22
C ALA A 45 8.52 -1.84 14.92
N GLY A 46 7.70 -1.87 13.88
CA GLY A 46 6.86 -0.75 13.45
C GLY A 46 5.69 -1.20 12.59
N VAL A 47 4.75 -0.29 12.31
CA VAL A 47 3.57 -0.58 11.48
C VAL A 47 3.31 0.49 10.45
N VAL A 48 2.77 0.06 9.31
CA VAL A 48 2.22 0.93 8.28
C VAL A 48 0.73 0.70 8.21
N VAL A 49 -0.07 1.73 8.47
CA VAL A 49 -1.53 1.69 8.42
C VAL A 49 -1.96 2.12 7.02
N GLU A 50 -2.32 1.15 6.20
CA GLU A 50 -2.68 1.34 4.78
C GLU A 50 -4.20 1.34 4.59
N SER A 51 -4.72 2.45 4.06
CA SER A 51 -6.14 2.65 3.79
C SER A 51 -6.58 2.16 2.41
N GLY A 52 -7.89 2.19 2.17
CA GLY A 52 -8.49 1.79 0.90
C GLY A 52 -8.10 2.69 -0.27
N GLN A 53 -7.60 3.89 0.03
CA GLN A 53 -7.12 4.86 -0.95
C GLN A 53 -5.70 4.57 -1.46
N ALA A 54 -5.04 3.51 -0.97
CA ALA A 54 -3.77 3.06 -1.50
C ALA A 54 -3.93 2.49 -2.93
N GLY A 55 -2.91 2.68 -3.77
CA GLY A 55 -2.84 2.01 -5.08
C GLY A 55 -2.28 0.60 -4.94
N GLY A 56 -2.60 -0.28 -5.88
CA GLY A 56 -2.13 -1.67 -5.85
C GLY A 56 -2.99 -2.56 -4.95
N HIS A 57 -2.39 -3.60 -4.36
CA HIS A 57 -3.12 -4.60 -3.59
C HIS A 57 -3.72 -3.99 -2.32
N LEU A 58 -5.00 -4.29 -2.05
CA LEU A 58 -5.72 -3.72 -0.91
C LEU A 58 -5.88 -4.72 0.22
N GLY A 59 -5.51 -4.30 1.43
CA GLY A 59 -5.77 -5.01 2.67
C GLY A 59 -7.10 -4.69 3.39
N PRO A 60 -7.71 -3.49 3.27
CA PRO A 60 -8.97 -3.17 3.98
C PRO A 60 -10.17 -3.99 3.50
N GLU A 61 -11.10 -4.28 4.41
CA GLU A 61 -12.40 -4.88 4.07
C GLU A 61 -13.28 -3.90 3.28
N ASP A 62 -13.32 -2.64 3.74
CA ASP A 62 -13.90 -1.53 2.99
C ASP A 62 -12.84 -0.93 2.05
N PRO A 63 -12.95 -1.13 0.74
CA PRO A 63 -11.98 -0.61 -0.22
C PRO A 63 -11.96 0.92 -0.33
N GLU A 64 -12.99 1.62 0.14
CA GLU A 64 -13.10 3.09 0.00
C GLU A 64 -12.72 3.84 1.28
N ILE A 65 -12.44 3.12 2.38
CA ILE A 65 -12.09 3.74 3.66
C ILE A 65 -10.88 4.66 3.51
N SER A 66 -11.04 5.92 3.93
CA SER A 66 -9.95 6.88 3.86
C SER A 66 -8.92 6.67 4.96
N THR A 67 -7.71 7.19 4.75
CA THR A 67 -6.68 7.22 5.80
C THR A 67 -7.17 7.98 7.03
N TRP A 68 -8.02 8.98 6.82
CA TRP A 68 -8.55 9.83 7.90
C TRP A 68 -9.56 9.09 8.78
N GLU A 69 -10.27 8.12 8.22
CA GLU A 69 -11.24 7.29 8.94
C GLU A 69 -10.58 6.06 9.56
N LEU A 70 -9.67 5.40 8.84
CA LEU A 70 -9.01 4.18 9.30
C LEU A 70 -7.98 4.43 10.39
N PHE A 71 -7.19 5.50 10.28
CA PHE A 71 -6.01 5.70 11.12
C PHE A 71 -6.35 5.91 12.62
N PRO A 72 -7.32 6.76 13.00
CA PRO A 72 -7.62 7.00 14.42
C PRO A 72 -7.99 5.74 15.23
N PRO A 73 -8.92 4.87 14.79
CA PRO A 73 -9.26 3.67 15.54
C PRO A 73 -8.12 2.64 15.57
N VAL A 74 -7.33 2.52 14.50
CA VAL A 74 -6.14 1.65 14.46
C VAL A 74 -5.08 2.11 15.47
N ARG A 75 -4.78 3.41 15.49
CA ARG A 75 -3.84 4.01 16.45
C ARG A 75 -4.29 3.81 17.89
N ALA A 76 -5.58 4.02 18.17
CA ALA A 76 -6.15 3.77 19.50
C ALA A 76 -5.94 2.31 19.94
N ALA A 77 -6.21 1.35 19.05
CA ALA A 77 -6.04 -0.07 19.34
C ALA A 77 -4.57 -0.47 19.56
N LEU A 78 -3.62 0.11 18.82
CA LEU A 78 -2.18 -0.10 19.03
C LEU A 78 -1.75 0.41 20.40
N ARG A 79 -2.19 1.61 20.76
CA ARG A 79 -1.92 2.21 22.08
C ARG A 79 -2.50 1.38 23.22
N GLU A 80 -3.76 0.95 23.11
CA GLU A 80 -4.42 0.07 24.08
C GLU A 80 -3.70 -1.26 24.26
N ALA A 81 -3.13 -1.79 23.17
CA ALA A 81 -2.36 -3.02 23.19
C ALA A 81 -0.90 -2.84 23.65
N GLY A 82 -0.49 -1.63 24.04
CA GLY A 82 0.87 -1.33 24.51
C GLY A 82 1.93 -1.31 23.41
N PHE A 83 1.54 -1.17 22.14
CA PHE A 83 2.50 -1.07 21.05
C PHE A 83 3.22 0.28 21.09
N ALA A 84 4.55 0.24 21.14
CA ALA A 84 5.41 1.42 21.28
C ALA A 84 6.25 1.74 20.02
N GLY A 85 6.13 0.92 18.97
CA GLY A 85 6.83 1.16 17.71
C GLY A 85 6.21 2.31 16.89
N PRO A 86 6.93 2.84 15.90
CA PRO A 86 6.43 3.89 15.02
C PRO A 86 5.22 3.42 14.21
N ILE A 87 4.27 4.32 14.01
CA ILE A 87 3.01 4.12 13.28
C ILE A 87 3.00 5.07 12.08
N ILE A 88 3.11 4.49 10.88
CA ILE A 88 3.19 5.22 9.61
C ILE A 88 1.82 5.23 8.94
N ALA A 89 1.33 6.39 8.50
CA ALA A 89 0.08 6.47 7.73
C ALA A 89 0.33 6.27 6.23
N ALA A 90 -0.53 5.51 5.54
CA ALA A 90 -0.39 5.22 4.11
C ALA A 90 -1.74 5.16 3.39
N GLY A 91 -1.73 5.50 2.09
CA GLY A 91 -2.91 5.53 1.21
C GLY A 91 -3.50 6.93 1.06
N GLY A 92 -3.70 7.39 -0.18
CA GLY A 92 -4.32 8.69 -0.47
C GLY A 92 -3.54 9.95 -0.06
N LEU A 93 -2.27 9.85 0.35
CA LEU A 93 -1.44 11.00 0.80
C LEU A 93 -0.57 11.52 -0.35
N LEU A 94 -0.73 12.81 -0.72
CA LEU A 94 -0.06 13.39 -1.91
C LEU A 94 0.60 14.75 -1.65
N THR A 95 0.02 15.53 -0.76
CA THR A 95 0.35 16.95 -0.56
C THR A 95 1.00 17.20 0.79
N ARG A 96 1.63 18.37 0.95
CA ARG A 96 2.14 18.82 2.25
C ARG A 96 1.04 18.80 3.32
N GLN A 97 -0.17 19.21 2.97
CA GLN A 97 -1.32 19.26 3.87
C GLN A 97 -1.71 17.87 4.35
N ASP A 98 -1.65 16.85 3.48
CA ASP A 98 -1.89 15.46 3.87
C ASP A 98 -0.85 14.98 4.89
N VAL A 99 0.43 15.30 4.66
CA VAL A 99 1.50 14.95 5.60
C VAL A 99 1.26 15.63 6.96
N LEU A 100 1.00 16.94 6.96
CA LEU A 100 0.75 17.68 8.20
C LEU A 100 -0.48 17.15 8.95
N ARG A 101 -1.55 16.78 8.23
CA ARG A 101 -2.75 16.18 8.82
C ARG A 101 -2.47 14.81 9.44
N ALA A 102 -1.72 13.95 8.74
CA ALA A 102 -1.34 12.64 9.27
C ALA A 102 -0.50 12.77 10.56
N LEU A 103 0.48 13.67 10.56
CA LEU A 103 1.29 13.96 11.75
C LEU A 103 0.44 14.52 12.90
N ALA A 104 -0.49 15.44 12.62
CA ALA A 104 -1.40 16.00 13.62
C ALA A 104 -2.33 14.95 14.24
N MET A 105 -2.70 13.90 13.50
CA MET A 105 -3.43 12.74 14.01
C MET A 105 -2.55 11.76 14.81
N GLY A 106 -1.25 12.04 14.88
CA GLY A 106 -0.25 11.30 15.65
C GLY A 106 0.34 10.09 14.94
N ALA A 107 0.44 10.16 13.60
CA ALA A 107 1.38 9.32 12.86
C ALA A 107 2.82 9.79 13.09
N ASP A 108 3.77 8.87 13.11
CA ASP A 108 5.21 9.16 13.21
C ASP A 108 5.83 9.44 11.84
N GLY A 109 5.08 9.18 10.77
CA GLY A 109 5.47 9.44 9.40
C GLY A 109 4.39 9.04 8.40
N VAL A 110 4.71 9.18 7.11
CA VAL A 110 3.82 8.82 6.01
C VAL A 110 4.54 7.95 4.98
N GLN A 111 3.81 7.02 4.37
CA GLN A 111 4.27 6.25 3.22
C GLN A 111 3.46 6.69 1.99
N MET A 112 4.16 7.10 0.93
CA MET A 112 3.58 7.57 -0.32
C MET A 112 4.08 6.70 -1.46
N GLY A 113 3.18 6.20 -2.30
CA GLY A 113 3.55 5.44 -3.51
C GLY A 113 3.51 6.32 -4.74
N ILE A 114 2.28 6.64 -5.19
CA ILE A 114 2.04 7.33 -6.45
C ILE A 114 2.73 8.70 -6.55
N ARG A 115 2.88 9.43 -5.44
CA ARG A 115 3.61 10.71 -5.42
C ARG A 115 5.06 10.55 -5.86
N PHE A 116 5.74 9.50 -5.41
CA PHE A 116 7.12 9.20 -5.82
C PHE A 116 7.18 8.51 -7.18
N ALA A 117 6.15 7.75 -7.57
CA ALA A 117 6.07 7.17 -8.91
C ALA A 117 6.00 8.23 -10.03
N MET A 118 5.62 9.47 -9.69
CA MET A 118 5.56 10.61 -10.60
C MET A 118 6.84 11.46 -10.66
N THR A 119 7.91 11.07 -9.97
CA THR A 119 9.21 11.77 -10.00
C THR A 119 10.00 11.44 -11.27
N GLU A 120 11.05 12.21 -11.56
CA GLU A 120 11.92 12.00 -12.72
C GLU A 120 12.72 10.70 -12.58
N GLU A 121 13.16 10.39 -11.36
CA GLU A 121 13.97 9.22 -11.01
C GLU A 121 13.17 7.91 -11.03
N SER A 122 11.83 7.98 -10.99
CA SER A 122 10.98 6.80 -11.04
C SER A 122 11.08 6.12 -12.41
N ALA A 123 11.37 4.81 -12.38
CA ALA A 123 11.40 3.92 -13.55
C ALA A 123 10.01 3.65 -14.17
N ALA A 124 8.94 4.26 -13.67
CA ALA A 124 7.63 4.18 -14.32
C ALA A 124 7.71 4.77 -15.74
N SER A 125 7.09 4.09 -16.71
CA SER A 125 7.13 4.54 -18.10
C SER A 125 6.44 5.89 -18.26
N ALA A 126 6.91 6.70 -19.23
CA ALA A 126 6.28 7.97 -19.56
C ALA A 126 4.79 7.80 -19.90
N GLU A 127 4.44 6.71 -20.58
CA GLU A 127 3.06 6.35 -20.89
C GLU A 127 2.23 6.10 -19.62
N MET A 128 2.78 5.36 -18.64
CA MET A 128 2.09 5.11 -17.37
C MET A 128 1.89 6.41 -16.57
N LYS A 129 2.93 7.25 -16.49
CA LYS A 129 2.86 8.56 -15.82
C LYS A 129 1.81 9.46 -16.49
N ALA A 130 1.76 9.50 -17.83
CA ALA A 130 0.74 10.24 -18.58
C ALA A 130 -0.67 9.72 -18.32
N ARG A 131 -0.85 8.39 -18.21
CA ARG A 131 -2.15 7.78 -17.86
C ARG A 131 -2.58 8.13 -16.44
N TRP A 132 -1.67 8.12 -15.47
CA TRP A 132 -1.97 8.54 -14.10
C TRP A 132 -2.37 10.01 -14.03
N LEU A 133 -1.74 10.89 -14.83
CA LEU A 133 -2.09 12.31 -14.92
C LEU A 133 -3.45 12.54 -15.58
N ALA A 134 -3.80 11.76 -16.60
CA ALA A 134 -5.06 11.90 -17.32
C ALA A 134 -6.24 11.23 -16.60
N ALA A 135 -5.99 10.37 -15.61
CA ALA A 135 -7.02 9.62 -14.91
C ALA A 135 -7.98 10.56 -14.17
N THR A 136 -9.28 10.33 -14.34
CA THR A 136 -10.34 11.07 -13.64
C THR A 136 -10.72 10.42 -12.30
N GLY A 137 -10.21 9.22 -12.04
CA GLY A 137 -10.48 8.47 -10.82
C GLY A 137 -9.77 7.13 -10.79
N SER A 138 -10.05 6.36 -9.75
CA SER A 138 -9.56 4.99 -9.57
C SER A 138 -10.73 4.08 -9.21
N GLN A 139 -10.56 2.79 -9.47
CA GLN A 139 -11.52 1.75 -9.13
C GLN A 139 -10.79 0.58 -8.47
N VAL A 140 -11.53 -0.15 -7.63
CA VAL A 140 -11.08 -1.45 -7.17
C VAL A 140 -11.40 -2.50 -8.24
N THR A 141 -10.41 -3.32 -8.52
CA THR A 141 -10.44 -4.37 -9.52
C THR A 141 -10.27 -5.71 -8.83
N ASP A 142 -11.03 -6.71 -9.29
CA ASP A 142 -10.84 -8.11 -8.89
C ASP A 142 -9.70 -8.78 -9.67
N TRP A 143 -9.12 -8.05 -10.63
CA TRP A 143 -8.03 -8.51 -11.47
C TRP A 143 -6.70 -8.11 -10.83
N SER A 144 -6.13 -9.02 -10.03
CA SER A 144 -4.71 -8.98 -9.70
C SER A 144 -4.04 -10.31 -10.07
N PRO A 145 -2.74 -10.32 -10.40
CA PRO A 145 -1.99 -11.55 -10.62
C PRO A 145 -2.04 -12.52 -9.42
N THR A 146 -2.40 -12.00 -8.26
CA THR A 146 -2.43 -12.71 -6.97
C THR A 146 -3.83 -13.16 -6.54
N GLY A 147 -4.89 -12.82 -7.28
CA GLY A 147 -6.28 -13.20 -6.94
C GLY A 147 -6.95 -12.36 -5.84
N TYR A 148 -6.30 -11.27 -5.41
CA TYR A 148 -6.82 -10.33 -4.42
C TYR A 148 -7.23 -9.00 -5.06
N LYS A 149 -8.04 -8.21 -4.34
CA LYS A 149 -8.49 -6.89 -4.80
C LYS A 149 -7.31 -5.93 -4.96
N SER A 150 -7.33 -5.13 -6.03
CA SER A 150 -6.33 -4.09 -6.24
C SER A 150 -6.93 -2.80 -6.79
N ARG A 151 -6.44 -1.65 -6.34
CA ARG A 151 -6.84 -0.33 -6.85
C ARG A 151 -5.97 0.08 -8.04
N ALA A 152 -6.63 0.40 -9.14
CA ALA A 152 -6.01 0.92 -10.36
C ALA A 152 -6.80 2.13 -10.89
N ILE A 153 -6.17 2.93 -11.76
CA ILE A 153 -6.87 4.04 -12.42
C ILE A 153 -8.01 3.55 -13.31
N VAL A 154 -9.07 4.35 -13.41
CA VAL A 154 -10.11 4.13 -14.43
C VAL A 154 -9.52 4.48 -15.79
N PRO A 155 -9.50 3.56 -16.78
CA PRO A 155 -8.99 3.85 -18.11
C PRO A 155 -9.77 4.98 -18.78
N THR A 156 -9.08 5.97 -19.34
CA THR A 156 -9.69 7.11 -20.07
C THR A 156 -10.07 6.77 -21.52
N SER A 157 -9.61 5.64 -22.03
CA SER A 157 -10.00 5.05 -23.31
C SER A 157 -10.32 3.57 -23.08
N PRO A 158 -11.11 2.89 -23.94
CA PRO A 158 -11.25 1.44 -23.91
C PRO A 158 -9.88 0.80 -24.22
N SER A 159 -9.06 0.65 -23.19
CA SER A 159 -7.79 -0.06 -23.30
C SER A 159 -8.11 -1.52 -23.58
N ARG A 160 -7.40 -2.10 -24.55
CA ARG A 160 -7.42 -3.54 -24.83
C ARG A 160 -7.32 -4.28 -23.49
N PRO A 161 -8.29 -5.15 -23.15
CA PRO A 161 -8.30 -5.81 -21.85
C PRO A 161 -6.97 -6.53 -21.65
N CYS A 162 -6.33 -6.32 -20.50
CA CYS A 162 -5.15 -7.06 -20.15
C CYS A 162 -5.54 -8.56 -20.09
N PRO A 163 -4.79 -9.48 -20.73
CA PRO A 163 -5.17 -10.88 -20.76
C PRO A 163 -5.38 -11.42 -19.35
N ALA A 164 -6.45 -12.18 -19.13
CA ALA A 164 -6.67 -12.87 -17.87
C ALA A 164 -5.44 -13.74 -17.52
N PRO A 165 -5.10 -13.89 -16.22
CA PRO A 165 -4.00 -14.77 -15.81
C PRO A 165 -4.23 -16.17 -16.40
N GLY A 166 -3.22 -16.67 -17.14
CA GLY A 166 -3.28 -17.95 -17.86
C GLY A 166 -3.52 -17.85 -19.37
N LYS A 167 -3.72 -16.65 -19.95
CA LYS A 167 -3.74 -16.44 -21.41
C LYS A 167 -2.52 -15.62 -21.82
N THR A 168 -1.52 -16.26 -22.43
CA THR A 168 -0.39 -15.56 -23.06
C THR A 168 -0.93 -14.58 -24.10
N ALA A 169 -0.46 -13.33 -24.03
CA ALA A 169 -0.69 -12.38 -25.12
C ALA A 169 -0.03 -12.94 -26.38
N ALA A 170 -0.79 -13.13 -27.46
CA ALA A 170 -0.22 -13.47 -28.75
C ALA A 170 0.78 -12.37 -29.15
N PRO A 171 1.98 -12.72 -29.65
CA PRO A 171 2.98 -11.73 -30.04
C PRO A 171 2.42 -10.83 -31.14
N THR A 172 2.47 -9.53 -30.90
CA THR A 172 2.18 -8.52 -31.92
C THR A 172 3.20 -8.65 -33.03
N ALA A 173 2.74 -8.93 -34.26
CA ALA A 173 3.58 -8.93 -35.44
C ALA A 173 4.27 -7.57 -35.59
N ALA A 174 5.59 -7.59 -35.79
CA ALA A 174 6.37 -6.40 -36.06
C ALA A 174 5.86 -5.73 -37.35
N PRO A 175 5.86 -4.39 -37.43
CA PRO A 175 5.52 -3.70 -38.67
C PRO A 175 6.56 -4.06 -39.74
N THR A 176 6.09 -4.61 -40.86
CA THR A 176 6.88 -4.75 -42.08
C THR A 176 7.30 -3.36 -42.58
N ALA A 177 8.58 -3.25 -42.91
CA ALA A 177 9.23 -2.05 -43.46
C ALA A 177 8.59 -1.55 -44.77
#